data_AF-A0A957F9I3-F1
#
_entry.id   AF-A0A957F9I3-F1
#
_cell.length_a   1.000
_cell.length_b   1.000
_cell.length_c   1.000
_cell.angle_alpha   90.00
_cell.angle_beta   90.00
_cell.angle_gamma   90.00
#
_symmetry.space_group_name_H-M   'P 1'
#
loop_
_entity.id
_entity.type
_entity.pdbx_description
1 polymer ?
#
loop_
_entity_poly.entity_id
_entity_poly.type
_entity_poly.pdbx_seq_one_letter_code
_entity_poly.pdbx_strand_id
1 'polypeptide(L)'
;MTLWDKLRLLLRPAVSAATVASAIEPVSPKVSLIVHAPRVNGRMLHQVLGWHDPDALVRQYMADLQEASGGYLNYQIVERIEVDAFPVKADGFVYDADTYLYRWRSRTGFHVPDLVDYPRLLQEFKVVPKINLGQVDEVWLMAFPYAGYYESVMGGPEAFWCNAPPLANVGRCSRRFVVMGFNYERGVGEMLESFGHRVEAILAHVFRQKQGAANLWQQFTRHEKSHPGDAACGTVHYAPNSTRDYDWGNGRYVRSFCDSWLQFPDLSAPPRRVNCAEWGGGDIRAHHLWWLRHLPRVTGQHGGIAHNWWQYVVDPNLIR
;
A
#
# COMPACT_ATOMS: atom_id res chain seq x y z
N MET A 1 -17.21 -62.40 25.67
CA MET A 1 -16.33 -61.23 25.52
C MET A 1 -15.18 -61.37 26.48
N THR A 2 -13.96 -61.50 25.95
CA THR A 2 -12.77 -61.78 26.75
C THR A 2 -12.19 -60.48 27.34
N LEU A 3 -11.39 -60.61 28.40
CA LEU A 3 -10.71 -59.49 29.07
C LEU A 3 -9.83 -58.66 28.10
N TRP A 4 -9.43 -59.25 26.97
CA TRP A 4 -8.67 -58.62 25.89
C TRP A 4 -9.51 -57.70 24.99
N ASP A 5 -10.81 -57.91 24.88
CA ASP A 5 -11.72 -57.08 24.07
C ASP A 5 -12.01 -55.73 24.74
N LYS A 6 -11.90 -55.66 26.08
CA LYS A 6 -12.06 -54.41 26.85
C LYS A 6 -10.81 -53.53 26.85
N LEU A 7 -9.62 -54.09 26.64
CA LEU A 7 -8.36 -53.33 26.64
C LEU A 7 -8.12 -52.58 25.31
N ARG A 8 -8.69 -53.05 24.19
CA ARG A 8 -8.62 -52.35 22.90
C ARG A 8 -9.49 -51.10 22.81
N LEU A 9 -10.42 -50.88 23.74
CA LEU A 9 -11.25 -49.67 23.78
C LEU A 9 -10.59 -48.49 24.52
N LEU A 10 -9.46 -48.69 25.21
CA LEU A 10 -8.79 -47.68 26.04
C LEU A 10 -7.54 -47.07 25.43
N LEU A 11 -7.19 -47.42 24.20
CA LEU A 11 -6.06 -46.84 23.45
C LEU A 11 -6.53 -46.42 22.05
N ARG A 12 -7.45 -45.46 22.00
CA ARG A 12 -7.58 -44.61 20.80
C ARG A 12 -6.52 -43.52 20.92
N PRO A 13 -5.63 -43.32 19.93
CA PRO A 13 -4.82 -42.12 19.92
C PRO A 13 -5.77 -40.93 19.94
N ALA A 14 -5.55 -39.99 20.86
CA ALA A 14 -6.22 -38.71 20.82
C ALA A 14 -5.91 -38.11 19.44
N VAL A 15 -6.90 -38.10 18.55
CA VAL A 15 -6.85 -37.27 17.36
C VAL A 15 -6.80 -35.86 17.92
N SER A 16 -5.61 -35.28 17.94
CA SER A 16 -5.44 -33.85 18.16
C SER A 16 -6.44 -33.19 17.24
N ALA A 17 -7.42 -32.50 17.82
CA ALA A 17 -8.27 -31.62 17.06
C ALA A 17 -7.31 -30.64 16.40
N ALA A 18 -7.02 -30.85 15.11
CA ALA A 18 -6.39 -29.82 14.31
C ALA A 18 -7.29 -28.61 14.50
N THR A 19 -6.78 -27.61 15.21
CA THR A 19 -7.38 -26.28 15.23
C THR A 19 -7.48 -25.90 13.77
N VAL A 20 -8.69 -25.99 13.21
CA VAL A 20 -9.00 -25.37 11.93
C VAL A 20 -8.67 -23.91 12.17
N ALA A 21 -7.55 -23.45 11.63
CA ALA A 21 -7.21 -22.05 11.69
C ALA A 21 -8.42 -21.33 11.09
N SER A 22 -9.11 -20.51 11.90
CA SER A 22 -10.22 -19.72 11.41
C SER A 22 -9.71 -18.95 10.19
N ALA A 23 -10.33 -19.16 9.03
CA ALA A 23 -9.96 -18.40 7.85
C ALA A 23 -10.07 -16.90 8.18
N ILE A 24 -9.07 -16.11 7.81
CA ILE A 24 -9.15 -14.66 7.95
C ILE A 24 -10.21 -14.18 6.98
N GLU A 25 -11.22 -13.49 7.49
CA GLU A 25 -12.27 -12.91 6.65
C GLU A 25 -11.66 -11.83 5.74
N PRO A 26 -11.85 -11.93 4.42
CA PRO A 26 -11.45 -10.87 3.51
C PRO A 26 -12.22 -9.58 3.77
N VAL A 27 -11.57 -8.45 3.50
CA VAL A 27 -12.15 -7.11 3.60
C VAL A 27 -12.41 -6.53 2.23
N SER A 28 -13.39 -5.62 2.15
CA SER A 28 -13.75 -4.94 0.90
C SER A 28 -13.89 -3.42 1.09
N PRO A 29 -12.78 -2.68 1.21
CA PRO A 29 -12.83 -1.23 1.43
C PRO A 29 -13.46 -0.50 0.24
N LYS A 30 -14.33 0.46 0.55
CA LYS A 30 -15.06 1.27 -0.44
C LYS A 30 -14.24 2.49 -0.83
N VAL A 31 -13.99 2.64 -2.12
CA VAL A 31 -13.16 3.70 -2.68
C VAL A 31 -14.01 4.71 -3.45
N SER A 32 -13.82 5.99 -3.15
CA SER A 32 -14.20 7.08 -4.05
C SER A 32 -13.04 7.39 -4.98
N LEU A 33 -13.19 7.08 -6.26
CA LEU A 33 -12.20 7.33 -7.30
C LEU A 33 -12.50 8.68 -7.96
N ILE A 34 -11.57 9.62 -7.85
CA ILE A 34 -11.67 10.96 -8.46
C ILE A 34 -10.57 11.08 -9.51
N VAL A 35 -10.97 11.23 -10.77
CA VAL A 35 -10.06 11.34 -11.91
C VAL A 35 -10.08 12.76 -12.45
N HIS A 36 -8.99 13.52 -12.23
CA HIS A 36 -8.80 14.82 -12.88
C HIS A 36 -8.27 14.59 -14.30
N ALA A 37 -9.18 14.69 -15.27
CA ALA A 37 -8.96 14.45 -16.69
C ALA A 37 -9.30 15.70 -17.51
N PRO A 38 -8.54 16.81 -17.33
CA PRO A 38 -8.81 18.04 -18.06
C PRO A 38 -8.74 17.81 -19.57
N ARG A 39 -9.54 18.55 -20.34
CA ARG A 39 -9.59 18.44 -21.80
C ARG A 39 -8.73 19.50 -22.47
N VAL A 40 -8.11 19.10 -23.57
CA VAL A 40 -7.46 19.97 -24.55
C VAL A 40 -8.15 19.74 -25.90
N ASN A 41 -8.73 20.80 -26.48
CA ASN A 41 -9.46 20.72 -27.76
C ASN A 41 -10.50 19.58 -27.80
N GLY A 42 -11.27 19.41 -26.72
CA GLY A 42 -12.34 18.41 -26.59
C GLY A 42 -11.89 16.98 -26.25
N ARG A 43 -10.58 16.70 -26.24
CA ARG A 43 -10.02 15.38 -25.88
C ARG A 43 -9.40 15.40 -24.50
N MET A 44 -9.46 14.29 -23.77
CA MET A 44 -8.83 14.19 -22.45
C MET A 44 -7.31 14.30 -22.57
N LEU A 45 -6.68 14.99 -21.64
CA LEU A 45 -5.24 15.27 -21.64
C LEU A 45 -4.40 13.99 -21.80
N HIS A 46 -4.73 12.91 -21.09
CA HIS A 46 -4.01 11.63 -21.21
C HIS A 46 -4.07 11.05 -22.63
N GLN A 47 -5.17 11.21 -23.35
CA GLN A 47 -5.30 10.78 -24.75
C GLN A 47 -4.49 11.66 -25.70
N VAL A 48 -4.36 12.95 -25.39
CA VAL A 48 -3.57 13.90 -26.17
C VAL A 48 -2.07 13.64 -26.01
N LEU A 49 -1.65 13.23 -24.81
CA LEU A 49 -0.25 13.00 -24.47
C LEU A 49 0.19 11.53 -24.55
N GLY A 50 -0.71 10.61 -24.88
CA GLY A 50 -0.41 9.19 -25.01
C GLY A 50 -0.09 8.51 -23.68
N TRP A 51 -0.65 9.02 -22.59
CA TRP A 51 -0.54 8.44 -21.26
C TRP A 51 -1.54 7.31 -21.05
N HIS A 52 -1.42 6.63 -19.91
CA HIS A 52 -2.24 5.46 -19.61
C HIS A 52 -3.70 5.83 -19.33
N ASP A 53 -4.60 4.89 -19.62
CA ASP A 53 -6.01 4.95 -19.20
C ASP A 53 -6.09 4.79 -17.66
N PRO A 54 -6.61 5.80 -16.93
CA PRO A 54 -6.73 5.73 -15.48
C PRO A 54 -7.54 4.53 -14.99
N ASP A 55 -8.59 4.13 -15.73
CA ASP A 55 -9.44 3.00 -15.32
C ASP A 55 -8.71 1.67 -15.50
N ALA A 56 -7.88 1.55 -16.53
CA ALA A 56 -7.04 0.36 -16.73
C ALA A 56 -5.95 0.23 -15.65
N LEU A 57 -5.37 1.36 -15.22
CA LEU A 57 -4.41 1.38 -14.11
C LEU A 57 -5.07 0.96 -12.80
N VAL A 58 -6.21 1.55 -12.47
CA VAL A 58 -6.98 1.22 -11.26
C VAL A 58 -7.35 -0.26 -11.20
N ARG A 59 -7.85 -0.83 -12.31
CA ARG A 59 -8.18 -2.28 -12.36
C ARG A 59 -6.97 -3.16 -12.09
N GLN A 60 -5.82 -2.85 -12.68
CA GLN A 60 -4.59 -3.62 -12.47
C GLN A 60 -4.08 -3.48 -11.04
N TYR A 61 -4.09 -2.28 -10.49
CA TYR A 61 -3.68 -2.02 -9.12
C TYR A 61 -4.54 -2.79 -8.10
N MET A 62 -5.86 -2.81 -8.29
CA MET A 62 -6.78 -3.59 -7.44
C MET A 62 -6.50 -5.09 -7.52
N ALA A 63 -6.29 -5.62 -8.74
CA ALA A 63 -5.99 -7.03 -8.95
C ALA A 63 -4.65 -7.43 -8.32
N ASP A 64 -3.63 -6.58 -8.47
CA ASP A 64 -2.31 -6.78 -7.89
C ASP A 64 -2.35 -6.84 -6.35
N LEU A 65 -3.08 -5.93 -5.71
CA LEU A 65 -3.24 -5.92 -4.26
C LEU A 65 -4.09 -7.09 -3.75
N GLN A 66 -5.11 -7.51 -4.50
CA GLN A 66 -5.87 -8.71 -4.20
C GLN A 66 -4.97 -9.94 -4.25
N GLU A 67 -4.16 -10.08 -5.30
CA GLU A 67 -3.23 -11.19 -5.45
C GLU A 67 -2.16 -11.18 -4.35
N ALA A 68 -1.50 -10.04 -4.13
CA ALA A 68 -0.41 -9.93 -3.17
C ALA A 68 -0.87 -10.18 -1.72
N SER A 69 -2.10 -9.81 -1.40
CA SER A 69 -2.71 -10.07 -0.09
C SER A 69 -3.28 -11.48 0.06
N GLY A 70 -3.16 -12.35 -0.96
CA GLY A 70 -3.72 -13.71 -0.95
C GLY A 70 -5.25 -13.73 -0.90
N GLY A 71 -5.90 -12.72 -1.48
CA GLY A 71 -7.35 -12.55 -1.48
C GLY A 71 -7.94 -11.85 -0.24
N TYR A 72 -7.11 -11.40 0.70
CA TYR A 72 -7.60 -10.68 1.88
C TYR A 72 -8.17 -9.29 1.53
N LEU A 73 -7.50 -8.53 0.67
CA LEU A 73 -7.89 -7.16 0.31
C LEU A 73 -8.62 -7.12 -1.03
N ASN A 74 -9.89 -6.70 -1.03
CA ASN A 74 -10.74 -6.67 -2.21
C ASN A 74 -11.39 -5.28 -2.37
N TYR A 75 -10.64 -4.29 -2.85
CA TYR A 75 -11.16 -2.93 -3.03
C TYR A 75 -12.44 -2.90 -3.88
N GLN A 76 -13.32 -1.94 -3.58
CA GLN A 76 -14.54 -1.69 -4.35
C GLN A 76 -14.61 -0.22 -4.73
N ILE A 77 -14.59 0.10 -6.03
CA ILE A 77 -14.91 1.46 -6.48
C ILE A 77 -16.42 1.67 -6.34
N VAL A 78 -16.84 2.39 -5.31
CA VAL A 78 -18.27 2.68 -5.04
C VAL A 78 -18.73 3.96 -5.73
N GLU A 79 -17.78 4.78 -6.17
CA GLU A 79 -18.02 6.04 -6.87
C GLU A 79 -16.83 6.32 -7.79
N ARG A 80 -17.11 6.70 -9.04
CA ARG A 80 -16.13 7.22 -9.99
C ARG A 80 -16.56 8.61 -10.45
N ILE A 81 -15.79 9.62 -10.09
CA ILE A 81 -16.00 11.01 -10.48
C ILE A 81 -14.91 11.38 -11.48
N GLU A 82 -15.32 11.79 -12.68
CA GLU A 82 -14.42 12.35 -13.68
C GLU A 82 -14.56 13.87 -13.70
N VAL A 83 -13.43 14.56 -13.60
CA VAL A 83 -13.36 16.01 -13.45
C VAL A 83 -12.62 16.59 -14.64
N ASP A 84 -13.33 17.34 -15.48
CA ASP A 84 -12.73 18.13 -16.56
C ASP A 84 -12.21 19.47 -16.02
N ALA A 85 -11.24 19.39 -15.12
CA ALA A 85 -10.58 20.55 -14.53
C ALA A 85 -9.18 20.22 -14.04
N PHE A 86 -8.36 21.27 -13.93
CA PHE A 86 -7.12 21.23 -13.17
C PHE A 86 -7.44 21.52 -11.69
N PRO A 87 -6.91 20.74 -10.73
CA PRO A 87 -7.17 20.98 -9.33
C PRO A 87 -6.49 22.28 -8.87
N VAL A 88 -7.10 22.96 -7.90
CA VAL A 88 -6.57 24.21 -7.34
C VAL A 88 -5.39 23.91 -6.43
N LYS A 89 -4.29 24.64 -6.62
CA LYS A 89 -3.10 24.58 -5.77
C LYS A 89 -3.34 25.26 -4.44
N ALA A 90 -2.53 24.93 -3.44
CA ALA A 90 -2.64 25.47 -2.09
C ALA A 90 -2.48 27.01 -2.03
N ASP A 91 -1.83 27.61 -3.03
CA ASP A 91 -1.70 29.07 -3.19
C ASP A 91 -2.76 29.70 -4.10
N GLY A 92 -3.77 28.92 -4.52
CA GLY A 92 -4.86 29.36 -5.38
C GLY A 92 -4.56 29.29 -6.88
N PHE A 93 -3.35 28.90 -7.28
CA PHE A 93 -3.03 28.72 -8.70
C PHE A 93 -3.86 27.59 -9.33
N VAL A 94 -4.28 27.77 -10.58
CA VAL A 94 -4.96 26.75 -11.39
C VAL A 94 -4.35 26.80 -12.79
N TYR A 95 -3.93 25.65 -13.30
CA TYR A 95 -3.53 25.57 -14.70
C TYR A 95 -4.75 25.71 -15.62
N ASP A 96 -4.57 26.37 -16.75
CA ASP A 96 -5.38 26.12 -17.92
C ASP A 96 -4.72 25.07 -18.84
N ALA A 97 -5.52 24.53 -19.76
CA ALA A 97 -5.12 23.46 -20.67
C ALA A 97 -3.90 23.82 -21.53
N ASP A 98 -3.87 25.03 -22.09
CA ASP A 98 -2.84 25.47 -23.03
C ASP A 98 -1.53 25.75 -22.28
N THR A 99 -1.60 26.44 -21.14
CA THR A 99 -0.44 26.70 -20.28
C THR A 99 0.17 25.40 -19.78
N TYR A 100 -0.64 24.44 -19.32
CA TYR A 100 -0.13 23.14 -18.89
C TYR A 100 0.55 22.40 -20.04
N LEU A 101 -0.11 22.32 -21.21
CA LEU A 101 0.42 21.61 -22.36
C LEU A 101 1.72 22.22 -22.87
N TYR A 102 1.81 23.55 -22.87
CA TYR A 102 3.05 24.27 -23.20
C TYR A 102 4.18 23.86 -22.25
N ARG A 103 3.96 23.95 -20.93
CA ARG A 103 4.97 23.61 -19.91
C ARG A 103 5.40 22.15 -19.98
N TRP A 104 4.46 21.25 -20.25
CA TRP A 104 4.76 19.83 -20.45
C TRP A 104 5.64 19.57 -21.67
N ARG A 105 5.35 20.22 -22.80
CA ARG A 105 6.14 20.05 -24.02
C ARG A 105 7.50 20.73 -23.94
N SER A 106 7.57 21.90 -23.31
CA SER A 106 8.81 22.64 -23.14
C SER A 106 9.69 22.09 -22.03
N ARG A 107 9.12 21.28 -21.12
CA ARG A 107 9.76 20.77 -19.89
C ARG A 107 10.27 21.90 -18.98
N THR A 108 9.60 23.06 -18.98
CA THR A 108 10.06 24.24 -18.24
C THR A 108 8.93 24.96 -17.52
N GLY A 109 9.29 25.58 -16.39
CA GLY A 109 8.44 26.56 -15.71
C GLY A 109 7.18 25.99 -15.08
N PHE A 110 7.11 24.73 -14.66
CA PHE A 110 5.98 24.29 -13.83
C PHE A 110 5.83 25.17 -12.58
N HIS A 111 4.59 25.41 -12.19
CA HIS A 111 4.24 26.23 -11.04
C HIS A 111 4.85 25.67 -9.75
N VAL A 112 5.34 26.56 -8.90
CA VAL A 112 5.87 26.25 -7.57
C VAL A 112 5.32 27.30 -6.61
N PRO A 113 4.69 26.91 -5.49
CA PRO A 113 4.57 25.55 -4.95
C PRO A 113 3.59 24.63 -5.71
N ASP A 114 3.88 23.33 -5.77
CA ASP A 114 3.05 22.38 -6.55
C ASP A 114 1.90 21.75 -5.75
N LEU A 115 1.85 21.88 -4.43
CA LEU A 115 0.89 21.19 -3.56
C LEU A 115 -0.57 21.56 -3.90
N VAL A 116 -1.47 20.57 -3.96
CA VAL A 116 -2.91 20.79 -4.11
C VAL A 116 -3.55 21.36 -2.83
N ASP A 117 -4.60 22.15 -2.97
CA ASP A 117 -5.48 22.52 -1.86
C ASP A 117 -6.36 21.32 -1.42
N TYR A 118 -5.83 20.48 -0.53
CA TYR A 118 -6.55 19.34 0.01
C TYR A 118 -7.85 19.73 0.74
N PRO A 119 -7.88 20.73 1.65
CA PRO A 119 -9.13 21.17 2.28
C PRO A 119 -10.23 21.47 1.26
N ARG A 120 -9.90 22.21 0.18
CA ARG A 120 -10.85 22.48 -0.90
C ARG A 120 -11.29 21.21 -1.61
N LEU A 121 -10.36 20.32 -1.96
CA LEU A 121 -10.65 19.04 -2.61
C LEU A 121 -11.61 18.19 -1.75
N LEU A 122 -11.34 18.06 -0.46
CA LEU A 122 -12.17 17.28 0.46
C LEU A 122 -13.58 17.85 0.57
N GLN A 123 -13.72 19.18 0.55
CA GLN A 123 -15.00 19.87 0.57
C GLN A 123 -15.78 19.66 -0.75
N GLU A 124 -15.11 19.87 -1.88
CA GLU A 124 -15.67 19.76 -3.23
C GLU A 124 -16.30 18.38 -3.46
N PHE A 125 -15.57 17.33 -3.12
CA PHE A 125 -16.03 15.95 -3.31
C PHE A 125 -16.80 15.37 -2.12
N LYS A 126 -17.07 16.19 -1.09
CA LYS A 126 -17.81 15.83 0.12
C LYS A 126 -17.23 14.58 0.79
N VAL A 127 -15.90 14.46 0.83
CA VAL A 127 -15.20 13.27 1.33
C VAL A 127 -15.60 12.98 2.76
N VAL A 128 -15.50 13.97 3.65
CA VAL A 128 -15.73 13.78 5.09
C VAL A 128 -17.17 13.35 5.41
N PRO A 129 -18.23 13.97 4.84
CA PRO A 129 -19.58 13.42 4.94
C PRO A 129 -19.69 11.95 4.51
N LYS A 130 -19.07 11.55 3.39
CA LYS A 130 -19.10 10.17 2.90
C LYS A 130 -18.37 9.20 3.84
N ILE A 131 -17.23 9.60 4.40
CA ILE A 131 -16.50 8.83 5.43
C ILE A 131 -17.38 8.64 6.67
N ASN A 132 -17.99 9.71 7.17
CA ASN A 132 -18.83 9.68 8.38
C ASN A 132 -20.07 8.80 8.21
N LEU A 133 -20.63 8.74 7.00
CA LEU A 133 -21.77 7.88 6.66
C LEU A 133 -21.38 6.43 6.32
N GLY A 134 -20.09 6.09 6.36
CA GLY A 134 -19.59 4.75 5.99
C GLY A 134 -19.81 4.40 4.51
N GLN A 135 -19.99 5.41 3.66
CA GLN A 135 -20.18 5.25 2.21
C GLN A 135 -18.86 5.03 1.49
N VAL A 136 -17.79 5.64 2.01
CA VAL A 136 -16.43 5.56 1.49
C VAL A 136 -15.50 5.29 2.66
N ASP A 137 -14.45 4.50 2.43
CA ASP A 137 -13.37 4.17 3.36
C ASP A 137 -12.04 4.81 2.95
N GLU A 138 -11.83 5.01 1.65
CA GLU A 138 -10.59 5.51 1.08
C GLU A 138 -10.87 6.36 -0.17
N VAL A 139 -10.00 7.33 -0.46
CA VAL A 139 -10.13 8.20 -1.64
C VAL A 139 -8.93 8.00 -2.55
N TRP A 140 -9.15 7.74 -3.84
CA TRP A 140 -8.09 7.66 -4.84
C TRP A 140 -8.17 8.84 -5.79
N LEU A 141 -7.09 9.58 -5.90
CA LEU A 141 -6.95 10.70 -6.81
C LEU A 141 -6.07 10.28 -7.99
N MET A 142 -6.62 10.27 -9.20
CA MET A 142 -5.87 10.03 -10.43
C MET A 142 -5.71 11.36 -11.17
N ALA A 143 -4.48 11.78 -11.46
CA ALA A 143 -4.23 12.99 -12.24
C ALA A 143 -2.97 12.88 -13.11
N PHE A 144 -2.66 13.99 -13.76
CA PHE A 144 -1.48 14.20 -14.58
C PHE A 144 -0.26 14.62 -13.70
N PRO A 145 0.97 14.58 -14.22
CA PRO A 145 2.16 15.09 -13.52
C PRO A 145 2.00 16.55 -13.10
N TYR A 146 2.47 16.92 -11.91
CA TYR A 146 2.28 18.27 -11.34
C TYR A 146 0.82 18.61 -11.02
N ALA A 147 0.00 17.62 -10.67
CA ALA A 147 -1.30 17.85 -10.04
C ALA A 147 -1.18 18.23 -8.56
N GLY A 148 -0.05 17.93 -7.91
CA GLY A 148 0.22 18.34 -6.53
C GLY A 148 -0.23 17.34 -5.46
N TYR A 149 -0.43 16.09 -5.84
CA TYR A 149 -0.88 15.05 -4.92
C TYR A 149 0.30 14.43 -4.17
N TYR A 150 0.02 14.02 -2.94
CA TYR A 150 0.89 13.13 -2.18
C TYR A 150 0.56 11.70 -2.59
N GLU A 151 1.56 10.83 -2.63
CA GLU A 151 1.38 9.41 -2.94
C GLU A 151 0.43 8.73 -1.95
N SER A 152 0.57 9.07 -0.66
CA SER A 152 -0.42 8.80 0.37
C SER A 152 -0.45 9.95 1.38
N VAL A 153 -1.60 10.16 2.01
CA VAL A 153 -1.77 11.09 3.13
C VAL A 153 -2.97 10.67 3.98
N MET A 154 -2.89 10.87 5.30
CA MET A 154 -3.95 10.50 6.25
C MET A 154 -4.74 11.72 6.72
N GLY A 155 -6.06 11.60 6.78
CA GLY A 155 -6.96 12.57 7.41
C GLY A 155 -7.78 11.93 8.53
N GLY A 156 -8.38 12.77 9.38
CA GLY A 156 -9.24 12.35 10.49
C GLY A 156 -8.60 12.49 11.88
N PRO A 157 -9.31 12.06 12.94
CA PRO A 157 -8.85 12.19 14.31
C PRO A 157 -7.53 11.44 14.53
N GLU A 158 -6.56 12.11 15.16
CA GLU A 158 -5.24 11.55 15.48
C GLU A 158 -4.55 10.94 14.26
N ALA A 159 -4.80 11.49 13.08
CA ALA A 159 -4.06 11.11 11.88
C ALA A 159 -2.56 11.31 12.09
N PHE A 160 -1.77 10.38 11.57
CA PHE A 160 -0.31 10.37 11.68
C PHE A 160 0.33 10.33 10.29
N TRP A 161 1.66 10.45 10.25
CA TRP A 161 2.42 10.44 9.01
C TRP A 161 2.10 9.20 8.17
N CYS A 162 1.68 9.41 6.92
CA CYS A 162 1.39 8.36 5.95
C CYS A 162 1.98 8.79 4.61
N ASN A 163 3.31 8.69 4.49
CA ASN A 163 4.14 9.29 3.43
C ASN A 163 4.03 10.82 3.22
N ALA A 164 3.21 11.48 4.03
CA ALA A 164 3.05 12.91 4.08
C ALA A 164 2.58 13.33 5.49
N PRO A 165 2.75 14.61 5.87
CA PRO A 165 2.15 15.15 7.08
C PRO A 165 0.63 14.92 7.10
N PRO A 166 0.01 14.64 8.27
CA PRO A 166 -1.43 14.52 8.38
C PRO A 166 -2.17 15.72 7.77
N LEU A 167 -3.29 15.47 7.09
CA LEU A 167 -4.10 16.55 6.54
C LEU A 167 -4.62 17.45 7.66
N ALA A 168 -4.33 18.75 7.54
CA ALA A 168 -4.92 19.79 8.38
C ALA A 168 -6.33 20.14 7.88
N ASN A 169 -7.16 20.69 8.77
CA ASN A 169 -8.46 21.29 8.41
C ASN A 169 -9.45 20.32 7.70
N VAL A 170 -9.39 19.03 8.00
CA VAL A 170 -10.28 17.98 7.45
C VAL A 170 -11.72 18.07 7.96
N GLY A 171 -12.06 19.09 8.76
CA GLY A 171 -13.38 19.19 9.39
C GLY A 171 -13.64 18.06 10.41
N ARG A 172 -14.90 17.89 10.81
CA ARG A 172 -15.30 16.85 11.78
C ARG A 172 -15.45 15.49 11.10
N CYS A 173 -14.36 14.75 11.03
CA CYS A 173 -14.34 13.36 10.59
C CYS A 173 -14.48 12.39 11.78
N SER A 174 -15.25 11.32 11.64
CA SER A 174 -15.50 10.34 12.70
C SER A 174 -14.36 9.34 12.89
N ARG A 175 -13.49 9.20 11.89
CA ARG A 175 -12.42 8.18 11.86
C ARG A 175 -11.30 8.57 10.90
N ARG A 176 -10.16 7.89 11.01
CA ARG A 176 -9.02 8.04 10.09
C ARG A 176 -9.39 7.45 8.72
N PHE A 177 -8.92 8.10 7.67
CA PHE A 177 -9.00 7.64 6.28
C PHE A 177 -7.73 8.02 5.54
N VAL A 178 -7.43 7.30 4.45
CA VAL A 178 -6.27 7.57 3.59
C VAL A 178 -6.75 8.15 2.26
N VAL A 179 -6.00 9.12 1.76
CA VAL A 179 -6.09 9.59 0.37
C VAL A 179 -4.84 9.12 -0.35
N MET A 180 -5.01 8.37 -1.43
CA MET A 180 -3.92 7.94 -2.32
C MET A 180 -3.88 8.87 -3.53
N GLY A 181 -2.69 9.33 -3.91
CA GLY A 181 -2.48 10.16 -5.09
C GLY A 181 -1.67 9.40 -6.14
N PHE A 182 -2.21 9.34 -7.36
CA PHE A 182 -1.65 8.59 -8.46
C PHE A 182 -1.55 9.44 -9.73
N ASN A 183 -0.56 9.10 -10.55
CA ASN A 183 -0.26 9.79 -11.79
C ASN A 183 -0.43 8.85 -12.99
N TYR A 184 -1.35 9.15 -13.90
CA TYR A 184 -1.61 8.30 -15.08
C TYR A 184 -0.57 8.45 -16.22
N GLU A 185 0.44 9.32 -16.06
CA GLU A 185 1.67 9.27 -16.86
C GLU A 185 2.58 8.09 -16.46
N ARG A 186 2.40 7.55 -15.24
CA ARG A 186 3.15 6.41 -14.70
C ARG A 186 2.34 5.11 -14.78
N GLY A 187 3.00 4.00 -14.48
CA GLY A 187 2.40 2.67 -14.49
C GLY A 187 1.87 2.22 -13.13
N VAL A 188 1.33 1.01 -13.10
CA VAL A 188 0.87 0.37 -11.85
C VAL A 188 2.02 0.07 -10.88
N GLY A 189 3.26 -0.06 -11.37
CA GLY A 189 4.44 -0.21 -10.52
C GLY A 189 4.59 0.95 -9.53
N GLU A 190 4.45 2.18 -10.00
CA GLU A 190 4.50 3.39 -9.16
C GLU A 190 3.27 3.55 -8.25
N MET A 191 2.11 3.01 -8.65
CA MET A 191 0.95 2.94 -7.76
C MET A 191 1.21 1.97 -6.59
N LEU A 192 1.85 0.83 -6.86
CA LEU A 192 2.26 -0.12 -5.82
C LEU A 192 3.38 0.43 -4.94
N GLU A 193 4.30 1.22 -5.48
CA GLU A 193 5.29 1.99 -4.72
C GLU A 193 4.60 2.93 -3.72
N SER A 194 3.63 3.72 -4.19
CA SER A 194 2.84 4.62 -3.35
C SER A 194 2.13 3.87 -2.21
N PHE A 195 1.59 2.68 -2.49
CA PHE A 195 1.01 1.80 -1.48
C PHE A 195 2.07 1.22 -0.53
N GLY A 196 3.25 0.87 -1.05
CA GLY A 196 4.39 0.43 -0.25
C GLY A 196 4.81 1.49 0.77
N HIS A 197 4.88 2.76 0.38
CA HIS A 197 5.13 3.85 1.32
C HIS A 197 4.06 3.99 2.40
N ARG A 198 2.78 3.79 2.06
CA ARG A 198 1.71 3.68 3.07
C ARG A 198 1.95 2.51 4.02
N VAL A 199 2.29 1.33 3.51
CA VAL A 199 2.62 0.14 4.33
C VAL A 199 3.74 0.47 5.30
N GLU A 200 4.83 1.06 4.81
CA GLU A 200 5.99 1.42 5.62
C GLU A 200 5.64 2.39 6.73
N ALA A 201 4.91 3.46 6.40
CA ALA A 201 4.50 4.46 7.37
C ALA A 201 3.58 3.87 8.45
N ILE A 202 2.59 3.07 8.04
CA ILE A 202 1.63 2.45 8.96
C ILE A 202 2.31 1.42 9.86
N LEU A 203 3.11 0.49 9.30
CA LEU A 203 3.74 -0.55 10.10
C LEU A 203 4.86 0.00 10.99
N ALA A 204 5.59 1.03 10.55
CA ALA A 204 6.47 1.76 11.45
C ALA A 204 5.70 2.36 12.64
N HIS A 205 4.50 2.90 12.41
CA HIS A 205 3.65 3.42 13.48
C HIS A 205 3.10 2.31 14.40
N VAL A 206 2.65 1.18 13.85
CA VAL A 206 2.17 0.01 14.62
C VAL A 206 3.26 -0.50 15.57
N PHE A 207 4.50 -0.58 15.09
CA PHE A 207 5.63 -1.10 15.87
C PHE A 207 6.41 -0.03 16.65
N ARG A 208 5.96 1.24 16.68
CA ARG A 208 6.70 2.38 17.26
C ARG A 208 7.13 2.22 18.72
N GLN A 209 6.40 1.41 19.49
CA GLN A 209 6.69 1.13 20.91
C GLN A 209 7.47 -0.18 21.12
N LYS A 210 7.87 -0.87 20.04
CA LYS A 210 8.64 -2.11 20.10
C LYS A 210 10.11 -1.83 19.80
N GLN A 211 10.99 -2.59 20.44
CA GLN A 211 12.44 -2.45 20.30
C GLN A 211 13.11 -3.83 20.16
N GLY A 212 14.29 -3.85 19.54
CA GLY A 212 15.08 -5.08 19.39
C GLY A 212 14.29 -6.22 18.73
N ALA A 213 14.42 -7.43 19.27
CA ALA A 213 13.75 -8.62 18.74
C ALA A 213 12.21 -8.55 18.79
N ALA A 214 11.62 -7.66 19.59
CA ALA A 214 10.17 -7.46 19.63
C ALA A 214 9.67 -6.57 18.47
N ASN A 215 10.55 -5.82 17.81
CA ASN A 215 10.19 -5.01 16.65
C ASN A 215 10.32 -5.83 15.36
N LEU A 216 9.26 -6.57 15.03
CA LEU A 216 9.21 -7.42 13.86
C LEU A 216 9.26 -6.61 12.55
N TRP A 217 8.74 -5.38 12.53
CA TRP A 217 8.84 -4.52 11.35
C TRP A 217 10.28 -4.13 11.00
N GLN A 218 11.11 -3.84 12.01
CA GLN A 218 12.55 -3.59 11.81
C GLN A 218 13.29 -4.84 11.32
N GLN A 219 12.83 -6.04 11.70
CA GLN A 219 13.39 -7.29 11.17
C GLN A 219 12.96 -7.54 9.72
N PHE A 220 11.70 -7.27 9.39
CA PHE A 220 11.16 -7.43 8.03
C PHE A 220 11.91 -6.57 7.02
N THR A 221 12.20 -5.32 7.39
CA THR A 221 12.78 -4.32 6.50
C THR A 221 14.29 -4.38 6.36
N ARG A 222 14.96 -5.38 6.95
CA ARG A 222 16.41 -5.54 6.82
C ARG A 222 16.81 -5.84 5.38
N HIS A 223 17.92 -5.24 4.96
CA HIS A 223 18.59 -5.54 3.70
C HIS A 223 20.11 -5.50 3.94
N GLU A 224 20.90 -6.08 3.04
CA GLU A 224 22.33 -6.34 3.24
C GLU A 224 23.13 -5.07 3.58
N LYS A 225 22.77 -3.93 3.00
CA LYS A 225 23.44 -2.64 3.27
C LYS A 225 23.22 -2.13 4.70
N SER A 226 22.05 -2.38 5.30
CA SER A 226 21.76 -1.95 6.67
C SER A 226 22.12 -3.01 7.71
N HIS A 227 21.98 -4.29 7.36
CA HIS A 227 22.21 -5.44 8.24
C HIS A 227 22.99 -6.54 7.51
N PRO A 228 24.32 -6.39 7.34
CA PRO A 228 25.13 -7.34 6.59
C PRO A 228 25.02 -8.77 7.13
N GLY A 229 24.70 -9.73 6.24
CA GLY A 229 24.51 -11.14 6.60
C GLY A 229 23.16 -11.48 7.26
N ASP A 230 22.31 -10.49 7.50
CA ASP A 230 21.01 -10.61 8.18
C ASP A 230 19.88 -9.88 7.42
N ALA A 231 19.95 -9.89 6.09
CA ALA A 231 18.92 -9.33 5.22
C ALA A 231 17.60 -10.13 5.33
N ALA A 232 16.47 -9.45 5.23
CA ALA A 232 15.13 -10.05 5.19
C ALA A 232 14.45 -9.65 3.87
N CYS A 233 13.26 -9.03 3.92
CA CYS A 233 12.51 -8.62 2.73
C CYS A 233 12.95 -7.26 2.18
N GLY A 234 13.60 -6.42 3.00
CA GLY A 234 13.99 -5.07 2.62
C GLY A 234 12.82 -4.07 2.67
N THR A 235 12.98 -2.95 1.99
CA THR A 235 11.99 -1.86 1.94
C THR A 235 11.38 -1.77 0.54
N VAL A 236 10.43 -0.86 0.36
CA VAL A 236 9.88 -0.58 -0.96
C VAL A 236 10.99 -0.14 -1.95
N HIS A 237 11.95 0.67 -1.47
CA HIS A 237 13.11 1.16 -2.22
C HIS A 237 14.29 0.20 -2.35
N TYR A 238 14.48 -0.70 -1.37
CA TYR A 238 15.64 -1.58 -1.28
C TYR A 238 15.22 -3.04 -1.22
N ALA A 239 15.52 -3.78 -2.29
CA ALA A 239 15.53 -5.23 -2.23
C ALA A 239 16.64 -5.74 -1.28
N PRO A 240 16.61 -7.02 -0.88
CA PRO A 240 17.57 -7.58 0.08
C PRO A 240 19.05 -7.33 -0.26
N ASN A 241 19.40 -7.25 -1.55
CA ASN A 241 20.78 -7.05 -2.01
C ASN A 241 21.10 -5.63 -2.52
N SER A 242 20.13 -4.71 -2.47
CA SER A 242 20.28 -3.35 -3.02
C SER A 242 21.39 -2.56 -2.32
N THR A 243 22.14 -1.79 -3.13
CA THR A 243 23.25 -0.95 -2.67
C THR A 243 22.92 0.54 -2.65
N ARG A 244 21.88 0.94 -3.39
CA ARG A 244 21.34 2.29 -3.50
C ARG A 244 19.83 2.21 -3.76
N ASP A 245 19.20 3.37 -3.76
CA ASP A 245 17.77 3.53 -4.04
C ASP A 245 17.37 2.89 -5.38
N TYR A 246 16.27 2.13 -5.37
CA TYR A 246 15.68 1.49 -6.55
C TYR A 246 16.60 0.46 -7.25
N ASP A 247 17.63 -0.04 -6.56
CA ASP A 247 18.60 -1.03 -7.07
C ASP A 247 18.03 -2.46 -7.02
N TRP A 248 16.81 -2.66 -7.53
CA TRP A 248 16.14 -3.97 -7.55
C TRP A 248 16.72 -4.91 -8.62
N GLY A 249 17.43 -4.37 -9.62
CA GLY A 249 18.09 -5.15 -10.67
C GLY A 249 19.43 -5.77 -10.28
N ASN A 250 19.89 -5.60 -9.05
CA ASN A 250 21.22 -6.03 -8.63
C ASN A 250 21.38 -7.55 -8.70
N GLY A 251 22.33 -8.04 -9.52
CA GLY A 251 22.58 -9.47 -9.70
C GLY A 251 23.37 -10.14 -8.57
N ARG A 252 23.90 -9.37 -7.62
CA ARG A 252 24.73 -9.87 -6.51
C ARG A 252 23.91 -10.77 -5.59
N TYR A 253 24.45 -11.95 -5.30
CA TYR A 253 23.85 -12.83 -4.29
C TYR A 253 24.12 -12.32 -2.87
N VAL A 254 23.08 -12.37 -2.03
CA VAL A 254 23.17 -12.16 -0.57
C VAL A 254 22.42 -13.28 0.15
N ARG A 255 22.73 -13.49 1.43
CA ARG A 255 21.92 -14.35 2.31
C ARG A 255 20.70 -13.55 2.76
N SER A 256 19.50 -14.10 2.59
CA SER A 256 18.26 -13.46 3.03
C SER A 256 17.36 -14.45 3.78
N PHE A 257 16.68 -13.92 4.80
CA PHE A 257 15.61 -14.56 5.57
C PHE A 257 14.20 -14.23 5.05
N CYS A 258 14.07 -13.77 3.79
CA CYS A 258 12.77 -13.42 3.21
C CYS A 258 11.74 -14.56 3.34
N ASP A 259 12.14 -15.80 3.06
CA ASP A 259 11.24 -16.96 3.07
C ASP A 259 10.64 -17.25 4.46
N SER A 260 11.31 -16.85 5.56
CA SER A 260 10.78 -16.97 6.92
C SER A 260 9.45 -16.22 7.09
N TRP A 261 9.25 -15.12 6.38
CA TRP A 261 8.03 -14.32 6.45
C TRP A 261 6.83 -14.97 5.79
N LEU A 262 7.05 -15.90 4.86
CA LEU A 262 5.98 -16.73 4.28
C LEU A 262 5.48 -17.80 5.25
N GLN A 263 6.25 -18.10 6.31
CA GLN A 263 5.93 -19.10 7.35
C GLN A 263 5.50 -18.46 8.69
N PHE A 264 5.32 -17.14 8.70
CA PHE A 264 4.95 -16.38 9.89
C PHE A 264 3.76 -17.03 10.64
N PRO A 265 3.79 -17.14 11.99
CA PRO A 265 4.74 -16.52 12.91
C PRO A 265 6.03 -17.30 13.18
N ASP A 266 6.22 -18.46 12.53
CA ASP A 266 7.48 -19.19 12.66
C ASP A 266 8.55 -18.57 11.76
N LEU A 267 9.54 -17.92 12.38
CA LEU A 267 10.64 -17.27 11.68
C LEU A 267 11.92 -18.16 11.62
N SER A 268 11.81 -19.45 11.96
CA SER A 268 12.96 -20.36 12.07
C SER A 268 13.52 -20.88 10.75
N ALA A 269 12.88 -20.57 9.61
CA ALA A 269 13.37 -21.00 8.31
C ALA A 269 14.82 -20.52 8.06
N PRO A 270 15.70 -21.40 7.54
CA PRO A 270 17.08 -21.04 7.29
C PRO A 270 17.20 -20.01 6.16
N PRO A 271 18.19 -19.12 6.18
CA PRO A 271 18.37 -18.13 5.14
C PRO A 271 18.80 -18.78 3.82
N ARG A 272 18.34 -18.24 2.71
CA ARG A 272 18.68 -18.67 1.35
C ARG A 272 19.56 -17.64 0.65
N ARG A 273 20.36 -18.07 -0.34
CA ARG A 273 21.02 -17.11 -1.25
C ARG A 273 20.03 -16.63 -2.31
N VAL A 274 19.78 -15.33 -2.35
CA VAL A 274 18.86 -14.68 -3.30
C VAL A 274 19.57 -13.57 -4.07
N ASN A 275 19.03 -13.21 -5.24
CA ASN A 275 19.42 -12.05 -6.03
C ASN A 275 18.19 -11.51 -6.80
N CYS A 276 18.39 -10.56 -7.72
CA CYS A 276 17.28 -9.91 -8.43
C CYS A 276 16.29 -10.85 -9.14
N ALA A 277 16.70 -12.06 -9.54
CA ALA A 277 15.79 -13.01 -10.17
C ALA A 277 14.60 -13.40 -9.27
N GLU A 278 14.78 -13.33 -7.94
CA GLU A 278 13.76 -13.65 -6.94
C GLU A 278 12.53 -12.73 -7.02
N TRP A 279 12.74 -11.47 -7.38
CA TRP A 279 11.71 -10.42 -7.34
C TRP A 279 11.53 -9.72 -8.70
N GLY A 280 11.86 -10.41 -9.79
CA GLY A 280 11.55 -9.94 -11.16
C GLY A 280 12.66 -9.16 -11.86
N GLY A 281 13.90 -9.26 -11.42
CA GLY A 281 15.08 -8.84 -12.19
C GLY A 281 15.25 -7.33 -12.34
N GLY A 282 14.61 -6.53 -11.49
CA GLY A 282 14.61 -5.06 -11.58
C GLY A 282 13.30 -4.47 -12.09
N ASP A 283 12.33 -5.30 -12.45
CA ASP A 283 10.97 -4.80 -12.73
C ASP A 283 10.31 -4.29 -11.44
N ILE A 284 9.87 -3.03 -11.50
CA ILE A 284 9.26 -2.34 -10.35
C ILE A 284 8.02 -3.08 -9.86
N ARG A 285 7.09 -3.45 -10.74
CA ARG A 285 5.82 -4.08 -10.36
C ARG A 285 6.07 -5.45 -9.72
N ALA A 286 6.96 -6.24 -10.32
CA ALA A 286 7.32 -7.56 -9.82
C ALA A 286 7.99 -7.48 -8.43
N HIS A 287 8.88 -6.50 -8.22
CA HIS A 287 9.50 -6.28 -6.91
C HIS A 287 8.45 -5.98 -5.84
N HIS A 288 7.57 -5.02 -6.10
CA HIS A 288 6.53 -4.63 -5.16
C HIS A 288 5.57 -5.78 -4.84
N LEU A 289 5.14 -6.54 -5.85
CA LEU A 289 4.31 -7.72 -5.66
C LEU A 289 5.02 -8.79 -4.83
N TRP A 290 6.31 -9.05 -5.09
CA TRP A 290 7.10 -9.95 -4.27
C TRP A 290 7.15 -9.45 -2.81
N TRP A 291 7.48 -8.19 -2.58
CA TRP A 291 7.59 -7.62 -1.24
C TRP A 291 6.27 -7.66 -0.47
N LEU A 292 5.17 -7.24 -1.09
CA LEU A 292 3.83 -7.27 -0.50
C LEU A 292 3.36 -8.69 -0.16
N ARG A 293 3.68 -9.70 -1.00
CA ARG A 293 3.35 -11.11 -0.73
C ARG A 293 4.04 -11.65 0.53
N HIS A 294 5.12 -11.03 0.99
CA HIS A 294 5.80 -11.42 2.23
C HIS A 294 5.18 -10.80 3.49
N LEU A 295 4.27 -9.84 3.36
CA LEU A 295 3.57 -9.29 4.54
C LEU A 295 2.73 -10.39 5.21
N PRO A 296 2.90 -10.59 6.53
CA PRO A 296 2.12 -11.55 7.30
C PRO A 296 0.61 -11.38 7.17
N ARG A 297 -0.08 -12.51 6.94
CA ARG A 297 -1.54 -12.61 6.77
C ARG A 297 -2.08 -13.89 7.40
N VAL A 298 -1.79 -14.08 8.69
CA VAL A 298 -2.25 -15.25 9.46
C VAL A 298 -2.95 -14.82 10.75
N THR A 299 -3.74 -15.73 11.36
CA THR A 299 -4.39 -15.47 12.63
C THR A 299 -3.40 -15.46 13.80
N GLY A 300 -3.79 -14.82 14.90
CA GLY A 300 -3.00 -14.72 16.12
C GLY A 300 -2.43 -13.33 16.36
N GLN A 301 -1.68 -13.18 17.45
CA GLN A 301 -1.04 -11.93 17.82
C GLN A 301 0.21 -12.19 18.66
N HIS A 302 1.15 -11.25 18.60
CA HIS A 302 2.32 -11.22 19.46
C HIS A 302 2.51 -9.81 20.03
N GLY A 303 2.69 -9.71 21.34
CA GLY A 303 2.93 -8.43 22.00
C GLY A 303 1.83 -7.38 21.78
N GLY A 304 0.58 -7.81 21.56
CA GLY A 304 -0.56 -6.93 21.29
C GLY A 304 -0.66 -6.44 19.83
N ILE A 305 0.17 -6.97 18.92
CA ILE A 305 0.10 -6.70 17.48
C ILE A 305 -0.37 -7.98 16.79
N ALA A 306 -1.40 -7.88 15.97
CA ALA A 306 -1.96 -9.01 15.24
C ALA A 306 -1.02 -9.48 14.14
N HIS A 307 -1.09 -10.78 13.85
CA HIS A 307 -0.25 -11.43 12.83
C HIS A 307 -0.68 -11.12 11.40
N ASN A 308 -1.90 -10.62 11.18
CA ASN A 308 -2.33 -10.12 9.88
C ASN A 308 -2.01 -8.63 9.77
N TRP A 309 -0.88 -8.28 9.17
CA TRP A 309 -0.42 -6.90 9.08
C TRP A 309 -1.26 -6.07 8.10
N TRP A 310 -1.85 -6.72 7.09
CA TRP A 310 -2.74 -6.07 6.12
C TRP A 310 -3.92 -5.37 6.79
N GLN A 311 -4.42 -5.85 7.93
CA GLN A 311 -5.54 -5.22 8.61
C GLN A 311 -5.23 -3.78 9.05
N TYR A 312 -4.00 -3.51 9.49
CA TYR A 312 -3.59 -2.17 9.90
C TYR A 312 -3.37 -1.26 8.69
N VAL A 313 -2.78 -1.81 7.63
CA VAL A 313 -2.53 -1.08 6.38
C VAL A 313 -3.85 -0.62 5.77
N VAL A 314 -4.85 -1.50 5.76
CA VAL A 314 -6.18 -1.25 5.18
C VAL A 314 -7.03 -0.37 6.10
N ASP A 315 -7.09 -0.69 7.41
CA ASP A 315 -7.85 0.06 8.40
C ASP A 315 -6.94 0.65 9.50
N PRO A 316 -6.48 1.90 9.33
CA PRO A 316 -5.64 2.57 10.33
C PRO A 316 -6.40 2.91 11.63
N ASN A 317 -7.71 2.65 11.71
CA ASN A 317 -8.49 2.82 12.93
C ASN A 317 -8.29 1.66 13.93
N LEU A 318 -7.70 0.55 13.49
CA LEU A 318 -7.30 -0.56 14.37
C LEU A 318 -6.04 -0.25 15.19
N ILE A 319 -5.38 0.87 14.89
CA ILE A 319 -4.13 1.29 15.52
C ILE A 319 -4.44 2.16 16.74
N ARG A 320 -4.00 1.68 17.90
CA ARG A 320 -4.01 2.40 19.18
C ARG A 320 -2.79 3.28 19.33
#